data_AF-A0AAN4YQW9-F1
#
_entry.id   AF-A0AAN4YQW9-F1
#
_cell.length_a   1.000
_cell.length_b   1.000
_cell.length_c   1.000
_cell.angle_alpha   90.00
_cell.angle_beta   90.00
_cell.angle_gamma   90.00
#
_symmetry.space_group_name_H-M   'P 1'
#
loop_
_entity.id
_entity.type
_entity.pdbx_description
1 polymer ?
#
loop_
_entity_poly.entity_id
_entity_poly.type
_entity_poly.pdbx_seq_one_letter_code
_entity_poly.pdbx_strand_id
1 'polypeptide(L)'
;MILETAVQRFEQFVQPAQEDSHELIYGGNTNGSKGLFVQLTVFELKQTVKGLEPDLMTKGLFGPLFAVQIYDDASSTGFENVCDLTDSTSDYALAGSVFTRHRMAVKIAHEKLQDSVEMFYINDKSTGTIIGAHPFGGARSSGTNDKANSMNVLLRFSSIRCVKDSYVSSSSSTHSACYVLE
;
A
#
# COMPACT_ATOMS: atom_id res chain seq x y z
N MET A 1 -11.30 -10.81 -17.08
CA MET A 1 -11.80 -10.71 -15.69
C MET A 1 -12.16 -12.08 -15.18
N ILE A 2 -12.17 -12.28 -13.86
CA ILE A 2 -12.36 -13.61 -13.25
C ILE A 2 -13.84 -14.00 -13.08
N LEU A 3 -14.74 -13.03 -12.88
CA LEU A 3 -16.17 -13.21 -12.66
C LEU A 3 -16.97 -12.09 -13.33
N GLU A 4 -18.25 -12.33 -13.63
CA GLU A 4 -19.16 -11.32 -14.20
C GLU A 4 -19.28 -10.09 -13.29
N THR A 5 -19.35 -10.30 -11.97
CA THR A 5 -19.36 -9.22 -10.97
C THR A 5 -18.11 -8.34 -11.06
N ALA A 6 -16.96 -8.88 -11.47
CA ALA A 6 -15.74 -8.11 -11.67
C ALA A 6 -15.79 -7.27 -12.97
N VAL A 7 -16.51 -7.73 -14.00
CA VAL A 7 -16.78 -6.92 -15.21
C VAL A 7 -17.74 -5.78 -14.87
N GLN A 8 -18.82 -6.07 -14.15
CA GLN A 8 -19.78 -5.05 -13.69
C GLN A 8 -19.10 -4.00 -12.82
N ARG A 9 -18.21 -4.41 -11.91
CA ARG A 9 -17.42 -3.49 -11.09
C ARG A 9 -16.52 -2.60 -11.95
N PHE A 10 -15.90 -3.13 -13.00
CA PHE A 10 -15.12 -2.33 -13.95
C PHE A 10 -15.98 -1.29 -14.66
N GLU A 11 -17.15 -1.67 -15.15
CA GLU A 11 -18.10 -0.75 -15.79
C GLU A 11 -18.57 0.35 -14.82
N GLN A 12 -18.78 0.02 -13.54
CA GLN A 12 -19.11 0.97 -12.47
C GLN A 12 -18.01 1.98 -12.15
N PHE A 13 -16.76 1.76 -12.56
CA PHE A 13 -15.69 2.77 -12.45
C PHE A 13 -15.57 3.59 -13.73
N VAL A 14 -15.73 2.95 -14.89
CA VAL A 14 -15.58 3.62 -16.20
C VAL A 14 -16.71 4.61 -16.45
N GLN A 15 -17.96 4.22 -16.19
CA GLN A 15 -19.11 5.07 -16.52
C GLN A 15 -19.13 6.39 -15.71
N PRO A 16 -19.03 6.38 -14.35
CA PRO A 16 -19.00 7.63 -13.58
C PRO A 16 -17.80 8.50 -13.94
N ALA A 17 -16.63 7.91 -14.20
CA ALA A 17 -15.44 8.67 -14.59
C ALA A 17 -15.63 9.46 -15.90
N GLN A 18 -16.39 8.91 -16.84
CA GLN A 18 -16.76 9.62 -18.07
C GLN A 18 -17.78 10.74 -17.81
N GLU A 19 -18.75 10.49 -16.92
CA GLU A 19 -19.76 11.47 -16.51
C GLU A 19 -19.13 12.65 -15.73
N ASP A 20 -18.14 12.35 -14.88
CA ASP A 20 -17.34 13.31 -14.09
C ASP A 20 -16.31 14.09 -14.94
N SER A 21 -16.39 13.97 -16.27
CA SER A 21 -15.57 14.71 -17.24
C SER A 21 -14.06 14.45 -17.16
N HIS A 22 -13.62 13.35 -16.52
CA HIS A 22 -12.24 12.87 -16.66
C HIS A 22 -11.97 12.45 -18.12
N GLU A 23 -10.72 12.57 -18.55
CA GLU A 23 -10.37 12.31 -19.94
C GLU A 23 -10.03 10.83 -20.14
N LEU A 24 -10.82 10.15 -20.97
CA LEU A 24 -10.51 8.78 -21.39
C LEU A 24 -9.43 8.82 -22.48
N ILE A 25 -8.20 8.49 -22.10
CA ILE A 25 -7.04 8.46 -23.01
C ILE A 25 -7.08 7.22 -23.91
N TYR A 26 -7.46 6.08 -23.33
CA TYR A 26 -7.52 4.81 -24.05
C TYR A 26 -8.48 3.83 -23.37
N GLY A 27 -9.16 3.00 -24.16
CA GLY A 27 -9.90 1.85 -23.65
C GLY A 27 -11.37 2.11 -23.33
N GLY A 28 -11.83 1.56 -22.21
CA GLY A 28 -13.20 1.71 -21.71
C GLY A 28 -14.19 0.62 -22.18
N ASN A 29 -13.82 -0.21 -23.15
CA ASN A 29 -14.73 -1.20 -23.72
C ASN A 29 -14.69 -2.55 -23.00
N THR A 30 -15.82 -3.24 -23.01
CA THR A 30 -15.96 -4.63 -22.57
C THR A 30 -16.42 -5.52 -23.74
N ASN A 31 -16.06 -6.81 -23.71
CA ASN A 31 -16.51 -7.78 -24.71
C ASN A 31 -16.84 -9.10 -24.02
N GLY A 32 -18.14 -9.36 -23.87
CA GLY A 32 -18.70 -10.57 -23.26
C GLY A 32 -18.88 -11.76 -24.20
N SER A 33 -18.63 -11.61 -25.51
CA SER A 33 -19.08 -12.60 -26.52
C SER A 33 -18.41 -13.98 -26.43
N LYS A 34 -17.15 -14.03 -25.99
CA LYS A 34 -16.34 -15.26 -25.88
C LYS A 34 -15.69 -15.45 -24.51
N GLY A 35 -16.04 -14.61 -23.55
CA GLY A 35 -15.40 -14.56 -22.24
C GLY A 35 -15.56 -13.20 -21.59
N LEU A 36 -14.97 -13.04 -20.40
CA LEU A 36 -15.07 -11.82 -19.61
C LEU A 36 -13.93 -10.86 -19.94
N PHE A 37 -13.91 -10.36 -21.18
CA PHE A 37 -12.85 -9.46 -21.64
C PHE A 37 -13.20 -8.01 -21.34
N VAL A 38 -12.22 -7.31 -20.77
CA VAL A 38 -12.27 -5.86 -20.58
C VAL A 38 -10.99 -5.29 -21.18
N GLN A 39 -11.09 -4.17 -21.87
CA GLN A 39 -9.95 -3.48 -22.45
C GLN A 39 -9.12 -2.82 -21.34
N LEU A 40 -7.80 -2.73 -21.53
CA LEU A 40 -6.98 -1.83 -20.72
C LEU A 40 -7.53 -0.42 -20.85
N THR A 41 -7.81 0.23 -19.73
CA THR A 41 -8.37 1.58 -19.69
C THR A 41 -7.41 2.54 -19.02
N VAL A 42 -7.20 3.70 -19.62
CA VAL A 42 -6.37 4.78 -19.06
C VAL A 42 -7.19 6.05 -19.01
N PHE A 43 -7.34 6.60 -17.81
CA PHE A 43 -7.93 7.92 -17.59
C PHE A 43 -6.86 8.92 -17.18
N GLU A 44 -6.93 10.13 -17.72
CA GLU A 44 -6.32 11.31 -17.12
C GLU A 44 -7.38 12.03 -16.27
N LEU A 45 -7.05 12.21 -14.99
CA LEU A 45 -7.90 12.87 -14.02
C LEU A 45 -7.78 14.38 -14.17
N LYS A 46 -8.90 15.02 -14.52
CA LYS A 46 -9.01 16.47 -14.45
C LYS A 46 -9.07 16.92 -13.00
N GLN A 47 -8.43 18.06 -12.75
CA GLN A 47 -8.23 18.76 -11.48
C GLN A 47 -9.03 18.19 -10.29
N THR A 48 -8.33 17.43 -9.45
CA THR A 48 -8.90 16.84 -8.23
C THR A 48 -8.96 17.88 -7.12
N VAL A 49 -10.12 18.02 -6.48
CA VAL A 49 -10.26 18.84 -5.27
C VAL A 49 -9.88 17.98 -4.07
N LYS A 50 -8.93 18.47 -3.27
CA LYS A 50 -8.49 17.78 -2.05
C LYS A 50 -9.69 17.54 -1.12
N GLY A 51 -9.91 16.29 -0.70
CA GLY A 51 -11.05 15.86 0.11
C GLY A 51 -12.31 15.47 -0.67
N LEU A 52 -12.26 15.51 -2.00
CA LEU A 52 -13.29 15.00 -2.90
C LEU A 52 -12.65 14.23 -4.06
N GLU A 53 -11.72 13.35 -3.73
CA GLU A 53 -11.01 12.53 -4.70
C GLU A 53 -11.96 11.50 -5.33
N PRO A 54 -11.86 11.26 -6.66
CA PRO A 54 -12.74 10.33 -7.34
C PRO A 54 -12.49 8.89 -6.88
N ASP A 55 -13.49 8.04 -7.05
CA ASP A 55 -13.39 6.60 -6.74
C ASP A 55 -12.20 5.93 -7.43
N LEU A 56 -11.78 6.45 -8.59
CA LEU A 56 -10.59 6.00 -9.33
C LEU A 56 -9.28 6.12 -8.53
N MET A 57 -9.21 7.02 -7.56
CA MET A 57 -8.03 7.20 -6.69
C MET A 57 -8.16 6.51 -5.33
N THR A 58 -9.39 6.35 -4.84
CA THR A 58 -9.63 5.96 -3.44
C THR A 58 -9.97 4.47 -3.28
N LYS A 59 -10.58 3.85 -4.29
CA LYS A 59 -11.12 2.47 -4.21
C LYS A 59 -10.36 1.47 -5.06
N GLY A 60 -10.19 0.25 -4.53
CA GLY A 60 -9.55 -0.85 -5.26
C GLY A 60 -10.49 -1.51 -6.27
N LEU A 61 -10.26 -1.29 -7.57
CA LEU A 61 -11.07 -1.88 -8.67
C LEU A 61 -10.81 -3.38 -8.91
N PHE A 62 -9.53 -3.79 -8.89
CA PHE A 62 -9.07 -5.13 -9.33
C PHE A 62 -9.35 -5.45 -10.80
N GLY A 63 -8.96 -4.54 -11.71
CA GLY A 63 -9.05 -4.70 -13.16
C GLY A 63 -8.00 -3.86 -13.90
N PRO A 64 -7.88 -3.98 -15.22
CA PRO A 64 -6.87 -3.26 -16.01
C PRO A 64 -7.32 -1.82 -16.28
N LEU A 65 -7.43 -1.01 -15.23
CA LEU A 65 -7.71 0.42 -15.31
C LEU A 65 -6.58 1.19 -14.62
N PHE A 66 -6.07 2.23 -15.27
CA PHE A 66 -5.08 3.13 -14.73
C PHE A 66 -5.61 4.56 -14.73
N ALA A 67 -5.45 5.26 -13.62
CA ALA A 67 -5.80 6.68 -13.50
C ALA A 67 -4.51 7.49 -13.33
N VAL A 68 -4.38 8.56 -14.10
CA VAL A 68 -3.20 9.44 -14.15
C VAL A 68 -3.59 10.80 -13.63
N GLN A 69 -2.95 11.26 -12.55
CA GLN A 69 -3.04 12.64 -12.09
C GLN A 69 -1.74 13.36 -12.44
N ILE A 70 -1.84 14.41 -13.26
CA ILE A 70 -0.70 15.28 -13.57
C ILE A 70 -0.52 16.27 -12.41
N TYR A 71 0.72 16.52 -12.01
CA TYR A 71 1.09 17.56 -11.05
C TYR A 71 2.07 18.54 -11.70
N ASP A 72 2.08 19.77 -11.21
CA ASP A 72 2.99 20.83 -11.68
C ASP A 72 4.40 20.60 -11.09
N ASP A 73 5.33 20.14 -11.92
CA ASP A 73 6.72 19.90 -11.56
C ASP A 73 7.61 21.16 -11.64
N ALA A 74 7.13 22.24 -12.27
CA ALA A 74 7.80 23.52 -12.29
C ALA A 74 7.67 24.24 -10.93
N SER A 75 6.63 23.91 -10.16
CA SER A 75 6.50 24.35 -8.77
C SER A 75 7.56 23.68 -7.89
N SER A 76 8.27 24.48 -7.09
CA SER A 76 9.29 23.99 -6.16
C SER A 76 8.74 23.07 -5.07
N THR A 77 7.42 23.04 -4.86
CA THR A 77 6.74 22.15 -3.89
C THR A 77 5.85 21.11 -4.57
N GLY A 78 5.84 21.04 -5.91
CA GLY A 78 4.94 20.16 -6.66
C GLY A 78 5.08 18.69 -6.28
N PHE A 79 6.33 18.23 -6.13
CA PHE A 79 6.62 16.85 -5.75
C PHE A 79 6.25 16.55 -4.28
N GLU A 80 6.52 17.45 -3.34
CA GLU A 80 6.06 17.28 -1.96
C GLU A 80 4.53 17.23 -1.88
N ASN A 81 3.85 18.11 -2.62
CA ASN A 81 2.40 18.19 -2.62
C ASN A 81 1.75 16.91 -3.16
N VAL A 82 2.31 16.29 -4.20
CA VAL A 82 1.78 15.01 -4.72
C VAL A 82 2.04 13.85 -3.76
N CYS A 83 3.14 13.89 -3.01
CA CYS A 83 3.38 12.92 -1.93
C CYS A 83 2.33 13.08 -0.82
N ASP A 84 2.05 14.32 -0.40
CA ASP A 84 1.04 14.60 0.63
C ASP A 84 -0.37 14.22 0.15
N LEU A 85 -0.69 14.46 -1.13
CA LEU A 85 -1.93 13.99 -1.73
C LEU A 85 -2.02 12.46 -1.69
N THR A 86 -0.98 11.76 -2.12
CA THR A 86 -0.93 10.30 -2.11
C THR A 86 -1.15 9.74 -0.71
N ASP A 87 -0.52 10.35 0.30
CA ASP A 87 -0.66 9.93 1.68
C ASP A 87 -2.09 10.08 2.22
N SER A 88 -2.79 11.15 1.83
CA SER A 88 -4.13 11.47 2.34
C SER A 88 -5.30 10.89 1.51
N THR A 89 -5.05 10.40 0.29
CA THR A 89 -6.14 10.06 -0.64
C THR A 89 -6.79 8.71 -0.34
N SER A 90 -6.01 7.68 -0.01
CA SER A 90 -6.52 6.31 0.14
C SER A 90 -6.42 5.81 1.57
N ASP A 91 -7.47 5.11 2.00
CA ASP A 91 -7.48 4.34 3.25
C ASP A 91 -6.58 3.10 3.17
N TYR A 92 -6.11 2.72 1.98
CA TYR A 92 -5.25 1.56 1.77
C TYR A 92 -3.77 1.95 1.78
N ALA A 93 -2.92 1.11 2.37
CA ALA A 93 -1.47 1.27 2.38
C ALA A 93 -0.77 -0.05 2.10
N LEU A 94 -0.72 -0.44 0.82
CA LEU A 94 -0.11 -1.72 0.41
C LEU A 94 1.23 -1.54 -0.30
N ALA A 95 1.22 -1.00 -1.52
CA ALA A 95 2.40 -0.95 -2.37
C ALA A 95 2.41 0.29 -3.24
N GLY A 96 3.60 0.79 -3.54
CA GLY A 96 3.80 2.00 -4.30
C GLY A 96 5.26 2.16 -4.72
N SER A 97 5.47 2.97 -5.75
CA SER A 97 6.78 3.12 -6.36
C SER A 97 7.10 4.58 -6.61
N VAL A 98 8.35 4.96 -6.41
CA VAL A 98 8.90 6.23 -6.90
C VAL A 98 9.90 5.95 -8.03
N PHE A 99 9.75 6.64 -9.15
CA PHE A 99 10.68 6.56 -10.28
C PHE A 99 11.46 7.86 -10.37
N THR A 100 12.73 7.83 -9.98
CA THR A 100 13.60 9.01 -9.99
C THR A 100 15.07 8.62 -9.93
N ARG A 101 15.92 9.48 -10.52
CA ARG A 101 17.39 9.41 -10.34
C ARG A 101 17.88 10.33 -9.22
N HIS A 102 17.01 11.19 -8.68
CA HIS A 102 17.38 12.20 -7.69
C HIS A 102 17.22 11.65 -6.28
N ARG A 103 18.33 11.55 -5.53
CA ARG A 103 18.32 10.96 -4.18
C ARG A 103 17.48 11.76 -3.18
N MET A 104 17.39 13.08 -3.31
CA MET A 104 16.53 13.87 -2.42
C MET A 104 15.05 13.58 -2.66
N ALA A 105 14.64 13.30 -3.90
CA ALA A 105 13.25 12.96 -4.19
C ALA A 105 12.90 11.58 -3.56
N VAL A 106 13.83 10.62 -3.61
CA VAL A 106 13.68 9.35 -2.88
C VAL A 106 13.52 9.58 -1.38
N LYS A 107 14.35 10.45 -0.78
CA LYS A 107 14.27 10.77 0.65
C LYS A 107 12.92 11.38 1.02
N ILE A 108 12.48 12.40 0.27
CA ILE A 108 11.20 13.07 0.47
C ILE A 108 10.04 12.08 0.38
N ALA A 109 10.01 11.24 -0.67
CA ALA A 109 8.98 10.24 -0.85
C ALA A 109 9.00 9.20 0.26
N HIS A 110 10.18 8.73 0.68
CA HIS A 110 10.31 7.79 1.78
C HIS A 110 9.76 8.35 3.10
N GLU A 111 10.08 9.60 3.42
CA GLU A 111 9.61 10.25 4.66
C GLU A 111 8.10 10.55 4.62
N LYS A 112 7.60 11.08 3.50
CA LYS A 112 6.17 11.46 3.37
C LYS A 112 5.24 10.26 3.18
N LEU A 113 5.71 9.19 2.55
CA LEU A 113 4.88 8.03 2.21
C LEU A 113 5.10 6.83 3.14
N GLN A 114 5.84 7.00 4.23
CA GLN A 114 6.21 5.91 5.15
C GLN A 114 5.00 5.09 5.64
N ASP A 115 3.86 5.75 5.86
CA ASP A 115 2.65 5.15 6.44
C ASP A 115 1.57 4.83 5.39
N SER A 116 1.73 5.33 4.16
CA SER A 116 0.81 5.09 3.02
C SER A 116 1.36 4.06 2.02
N VAL A 117 2.67 3.80 2.02
CA VAL A 117 3.31 2.88 1.09
C VAL A 117 4.24 1.92 1.83
N GLU A 118 3.67 0.79 2.24
CA GLU A 118 4.36 -0.24 3.02
C GLU A 118 5.34 -1.10 2.21
N MET A 119 4.96 -1.43 0.98
CA MET A 119 5.85 -2.04 -0.02
C MET A 119 6.36 -0.92 -0.94
N PHE A 120 7.40 -0.23 -0.49
CA PHE A 120 7.99 0.92 -1.17
C PHE A 120 9.11 0.51 -2.13
N TYR A 121 8.92 0.75 -3.43
CA TYR A 121 9.88 0.43 -4.48
C TYR A 121 10.50 1.69 -5.08
N ILE A 122 11.78 1.62 -5.46
CA ILE A 122 12.50 2.72 -6.11
C ILE A 122 12.95 2.24 -7.48
N ASN A 123 12.50 2.90 -8.54
CA ASN A 123 12.79 2.58 -9.94
C ASN A 123 12.40 1.15 -10.35
N ASP A 124 11.37 0.60 -9.72
CA ASP A 124 10.78 -0.68 -10.09
C ASP A 124 9.25 -0.61 -9.93
N LYS A 125 8.54 -1.50 -10.64
CA LYS A 125 7.09 -1.61 -10.56
C LYS A 125 6.65 -2.02 -9.14
N SER A 126 5.47 -1.58 -8.71
CA SER A 126 4.92 -1.84 -7.37
C SER A 126 4.36 -3.26 -7.18
N THR A 127 4.75 -4.21 -8.03
CA THR A 127 4.21 -5.58 -8.08
C THR A 127 5.33 -6.61 -8.23
N GLY A 128 5.03 -7.89 -8.00
CA GLY A 128 6.00 -8.96 -8.22
C GLY A 128 6.96 -9.19 -7.05
N THR A 129 6.46 -9.08 -5.82
CA THR A 129 7.17 -9.48 -4.61
C THR A 129 7.67 -10.93 -4.71
N ILE A 130 8.94 -11.15 -4.32
CA ILE A 130 9.61 -12.45 -4.37
C ILE A 130 9.70 -13.04 -2.96
N ILE A 131 9.28 -14.31 -2.81
CA ILE A 131 9.34 -15.05 -1.54
C ILE A 131 10.79 -15.10 -1.05
N GLY A 132 11.01 -14.76 0.22
CA GLY A 132 12.34 -14.77 0.85
C GLY A 132 13.21 -13.55 0.57
N ALA A 133 12.84 -12.70 -0.39
CA ALA A 133 13.53 -11.43 -0.65
C ALA A 133 12.76 -10.22 -0.10
N HIS A 134 11.44 -10.18 -0.34
CA HIS A 134 10.59 -9.07 0.06
C HIS A 134 9.40 -9.62 0.86
N PRO A 135 9.37 -9.46 2.20
CA PRO A 135 8.17 -9.78 2.98
C PRO A 135 6.99 -8.92 2.56
N PHE A 136 5.84 -9.53 2.26
CA PHE A 136 4.68 -8.83 1.69
C PHE A 136 3.63 -8.51 2.75
N GLY A 137 3.17 -7.26 2.79
CA GLY A 137 2.08 -6.84 3.64
C GLY A 137 1.91 -5.34 3.64
N GLY A 138 0.70 -4.90 3.99
CA GLY A 138 0.33 -3.50 4.14
C GLY A 138 -0.48 -3.27 5.40
N ALA A 139 -0.50 -2.03 5.87
CA ALA A 139 -1.24 -1.55 7.04
C ALA A 139 -2.49 -0.78 6.60
N ARG A 140 -3.02 0.11 7.46
CA ARG A 140 -4.30 0.80 7.28
C ARG A 140 -5.41 -0.21 6.90
N SER A 141 -6.26 0.11 5.93
CA SER A 141 -7.30 -0.80 5.44
C SER A 141 -6.77 -1.94 4.56
N SER A 142 -5.45 -2.06 4.34
CA SER A 142 -4.84 -3.17 3.59
C SER A 142 -4.61 -4.42 4.42
N GLY A 143 -4.70 -4.35 5.75
CA GLY A 143 -4.67 -5.50 6.63
C GLY A 143 -3.77 -5.32 7.86
N THR A 144 -3.38 -6.44 8.46
CA THR A 144 -2.63 -6.51 9.73
C THR A 144 -1.12 -6.33 9.59
N ASN A 145 -0.62 -6.19 8.35
CA ASN A 145 0.80 -6.07 8.05
C ASN A 145 1.71 -7.15 8.68
N ASP A 146 1.26 -8.40 8.77
CA ASP A 146 2.03 -9.51 9.36
C ASP A 146 3.25 -9.95 8.52
N LYS A 147 3.52 -9.23 7.42
CA LYS A 147 4.62 -9.45 6.47
C LYS A 147 4.72 -10.93 6.07
N ALA A 148 3.69 -11.42 5.38
CA ALA A 148 3.65 -12.74 4.79
C ALA A 148 4.93 -13.01 3.98
N ASN A 149 5.38 -14.26 3.93
CA ASN A 149 6.70 -14.68 3.41
C ASN A 149 7.91 -14.31 4.29
N SER A 150 7.70 -13.85 5.53
CA SER A 150 8.76 -13.78 6.56
C SER A 150 8.53 -14.77 7.69
N MET A 151 9.56 -14.99 8.51
CA MET A 151 9.46 -15.77 9.74
C MET A 151 8.40 -15.22 10.71
N ASN A 152 8.11 -13.91 10.65
CA ASN A 152 7.18 -13.24 11.56
C ASN A 152 5.76 -13.82 11.45
N VAL A 153 5.34 -14.23 10.26
CA VAL A 153 4.00 -14.80 10.06
C VAL A 153 3.83 -16.13 10.80
N LEU A 154 4.91 -16.90 11.02
CA LEU A 154 4.84 -18.16 11.76
C LEU A 154 4.47 -17.94 13.24
N LEU A 155 4.86 -16.79 13.81
CA LEU A 155 4.51 -16.42 15.17
C LEU A 155 3.01 -16.17 15.34
N ARG A 156 2.29 -15.77 14.27
CA ARG A 156 0.82 -15.62 14.29
C ARG A 156 0.09 -16.94 14.50
N PHE A 157 0.72 -18.06 14.14
CA PHE A 157 0.16 -19.40 14.25
C PHE A 157 0.81 -20.24 15.37
N SER A 158 1.63 -19.62 16.20
CA SER A 158 2.36 -20.28 17.28
C SER A 158 1.95 -19.73 18.65
N SER A 159 1.85 -20.60 19.66
CA SER A 159 1.67 -20.21 21.05
C SER A 159 2.94 -20.58 21.83
N ILE A 160 3.77 -19.58 22.12
CA ILE A 160 5.09 -19.78 22.76
C ILE A 160 4.89 -20.04 24.26
N ARG A 161 5.48 -21.14 24.75
CA ARG A 161 5.55 -21.46 26.19
C ARG A 161 7.00 -21.49 26.64
N CYS A 162 7.32 -20.73 27.69
CA CYS A 162 8.58 -20.85 28.40
C CYS A 162 8.45 -21.86 29.55
N VAL A 163 9.43 -22.75 29.69
CA VAL A 163 9.54 -23.67 30.84
C VAL A 163 10.92 -23.45 31.45
N LYS A 164 10.95 -23.08 32.73
CA LYS A 164 12.17 -22.96 33.51
C LYS A 164 12.18 -24.06 34.57
N ASP A 165 13.16 -24.95 34.48
CA ASP A 165 13.50 -25.87 35.56
C ASP A 165 14.71 -25.30 36.32
N SER A 166 14.62 -25.26 37.66
CA SER A 166 15.66 -24.69 38.52
C SER A 166 16.07 -25.72 39.55
N TYR A 167 17.25 -26.32 39.37
CA TYR A 167 17.76 -27.37 40.25
C TYR A 167 18.22 -26.85 41.62
N VAL A 168 18.55 -25.57 41.72
CA VAL A 168 18.92 -24.89 42.97
C VAL A 168 18.24 -23.53 42.98
N SER A 169 17.36 -23.30 43.95
CA SER A 169 16.78 -21.98 44.23
C SER A 169 17.53 -21.30 45.37
N SER A 170 17.57 -19.96 45.35
CA SER A 170 18.11 -19.21 46.49
C SER A 170 17.29 -19.53 47.74
N SER A 171 17.97 -19.92 48.82
CA SER A 171 17.36 -20.09 50.15
C SER A 171 17.14 -18.75 50.87
N SER A 172 17.76 -17.68 50.39
CA SER A 172 17.62 -16.32 50.93
C SER A 172 16.79 -15.46 49.98
N SER A 173 15.84 -14.71 50.54
CA SER A 173 15.14 -13.61 49.86
C SER A 173 15.90 -12.28 49.97
N THR A 174 16.86 -12.18 50.90
CA THR A 174 17.67 -10.97 51.10
C THR A 174 18.73 -10.88 50.03
N HIS A 175 18.71 -9.77 49.30
CA HIS A 175 19.70 -9.48 48.26
C HIS A 175 20.94 -8.83 48.90
N SER A 176 22.12 -9.06 48.30
CA SER A 176 23.38 -8.50 48.80
C SER A 176 23.37 -6.96 48.88
N ALA A 177 22.55 -6.30 48.07
CA ALA A 177 22.34 -4.85 48.11
C ALA A 177 21.67 -4.34 49.40
N CYS A 178 21.07 -5.22 50.22
CA CYS A 178 20.45 -4.87 51.50
C CYS A 178 21.42 -4.97 52.69
N TYR A 179 22.69 -5.27 52.45
CA TYR A 179 23.70 -5.35 53.50
C TYR A 179 24.08 -3.94 53.99
N VAL A 180 23.79 -3.65 55.26
CA VAL A 180 24.28 -2.45 55.95
C VAL A 180 25.52 -2.87 56.75
N LEU A 181 26.65 -2.21 56.50
CA LEU A 181 27.86 -2.35 57.32
C LEU A 181 27.59 -1.69 58.68
N GLU A 182 27.68 -2.47 59.76
CA GLU A 182 27.79 -1.94 61.13
C GLU A 182 29.21 -1.44 61.42
#